data_AF-A0A661TRA2-F1
#
_entry.id   AF-A0A661TRA2-F1
#
_cell.length_a   1.000
_cell.length_b   1.000
_cell.length_c   1.000
_cell.angle_alpha   90.00
_cell.angle_beta   90.00
_cell.angle_gamma   90.00
#
_symmetry.space_group_name_H-M   'P 1'
#
loop_
_entity.id
_entity.type
_entity.pdbx_description
1 polymer ?
#
loop_
_entity_poly.entity_id
_entity_poly.type
_entity_poly.pdbx_seq_one_letter_code
_entity_poly.pdbx_strand_id
1 'polypeptide(L)'
;MSPKFDPVPLWPNDVEIRVLGLAGEFATGKTLFATMMRPKRTIVYDTETSANAYKAQGFTHVDLCAEGVKEYPTGFTAKNIWLMFLRMIEELKPGQFDVIVIDTVEMLEKGLQEYVEQNPTQYGHTSQTFRKMSGIFWGIVKDEWKRVLSIVSAKCQTLVFTVHLRDEFVNNVRTGKKVPKGKVTLPELATVYLELERHEMVSAAGVSSVPSARVLKSRLAVFPEGLPVEVLPPRMPVATYAAICHYIENPPNFAKLKKAEREVERPGLSADERLAIEAGIASDQASTADAAAARAALPQATASPSPTAAAKPDAIPPTVAPAGAGDPDTEPAAKKRKPRPIRKTKGPKPKPEPAGPATAAPAGAAADNGDDALESYGPGFCSKEQADQLDDLRVVCGMGERAWRSALSKRKANTVEELTTEQADELIAKFDEKIERQGIQGE
;
A
#
# COMPACT_ATOMS: atom_id res chain seq x y z
N MET A 1 15.58 -20.76 20.55
CA MET A 1 16.36 -19.72 21.27
C MET A 1 15.70 -18.39 20.98
N SER A 2 15.13 -17.73 21.99
CA SER A 2 14.54 -16.40 21.80
C SER A 2 15.60 -15.41 21.31
N PRO A 3 15.29 -14.49 20.38
CA PRO A 3 16.23 -13.48 19.95
C PRO A 3 16.79 -12.71 21.13
N LYS A 4 18.10 -12.43 21.14
CA LYS A 4 18.70 -11.53 22.12
C LYS A 4 18.42 -10.09 21.69
N PHE A 5 17.28 -9.56 22.11
CA PHE A 5 16.98 -8.13 22.00
C PHE A 5 17.86 -7.33 22.98
N ASP A 6 17.94 -6.01 22.78
CA ASP A 6 18.52 -5.11 23.78
C ASP A 6 17.85 -5.37 25.14
N PRO A 7 18.61 -5.52 26.24
CA PRO A 7 18.01 -5.76 27.55
C PRO A 7 17.10 -4.63 28.01
N VAL A 8 17.19 -3.42 27.45
CA VAL A 8 16.31 -2.31 27.79
C VAL A 8 15.07 -2.35 26.89
N PRO A 9 13.87 -2.61 27.45
CA PRO A 9 12.62 -2.61 26.69
C PRO A 9 12.35 -1.26 26.03
N LEU A 10 11.82 -1.28 24.81
CA LEU A 10 11.44 -0.08 24.07
C LEU A 10 10.27 0.66 24.73
N TRP A 11 9.39 -0.05 25.43
CA TRP A 11 8.26 0.53 26.14
C TRP A 11 8.34 0.15 27.62
N PRO A 12 7.90 1.02 28.54
CA PRO A 12 7.97 0.75 29.97
C PRO A 12 6.97 -0.34 30.39
N ASN A 13 7.16 -0.86 31.61
CA ASN A 13 6.28 -1.83 32.27
C ASN A 13 6.02 -3.11 31.46
N ASP A 14 7.02 -3.55 30.68
CA ASP A 14 6.94 -4.74 29.81
C ASP A 14 5.77 -4.71 28.80
N VAL A 15 5.23 -3.52 28.51
CA VAL A 15 4.16 -3.35 27.52
C VAL A 15 4.73 -3.56 26.13
N GLU A 16 4.05 -4.34 25.28
CA GLU A 16 4.51 -4.61 23.93
C GLU A 16 3.64 -3.90 22.88
N ILE A 17 4.15 -2.80 22.30
CA ILE A 17 3.58 -2.21 21.08
C ILE A 17 4.26 -2.83 19.87
N ARG A 18 3.88 -4.06 19.50
CA ARG A 18 4.51 -4.79 18.38
C ARG A 18 4.34 -4.09 17.04
N VAL A 19 3.18 -3.50 16.79
CA VAL A 19 2.87 -2.78 15.56
C VAL A 19 2.23 -1.42 15.91
N LEU A 20 2.85 -0.34 15.45
CA LEU A 20 2.39 1.03 15.62
C LEU A 20 2.12 1.62 14.24
N GLY A 21 0.87 2.01 13.95
CA GLY A 21 0.58 2.73 12.72
C GLY A 21 0.36 4.22 12.98
N LEU A 22 0.90 5.04 12.10
CA LEU A 22 0.83 6.50 12.15
C LEU A 22 0.17 7.01 10.86
N ALA A 23 -1.06 7.49 10.97
CA ALA A 23 -1.77 8.18 9.91
C ALA A 23 -1.67 9.70 10.09
N GLY A 24 -1.88 10.47 9.03
CA GLY A 24 -1.95 11.93 9.13
C GLY A 24 -1.65 12.61 7.80
N GLU A 25 -2.03 13.88 7.69
CA GLU A 25 -1.70 14.72 6.52
C GLU A 25 -0.18 14.88 6.35
N PHE A 26 0.24 15.47 5.24
CA PHE A 26 1.63 15.89 5.05
C PHE A 26 2.07 16.84 6.18
N ALA A 27 3.37 16.81 6.53
CA ALA A 27 3.98 17.67 7.56
C ALA A 27 3.41 17.55 8.99
N THR A 28 2.62 16.52 9.29
CA THR A 28 2.13 16.20 10.65
C THR A 28 3.17 15.56 11.56
N GLY A 29 4.35 15.21 11.04
CA GLY A 29 5.47 14.68 11.83
C GLY A 29 5.50 13.14 11.98
N LYS A 30 4.79 12.39 11.13
CA LYS A 30 4.78 10.91 11.13
C LYS A 30 6.19 10.31 11.11
N THR A 31 6.99 10.69 10.11
CA THR A 31 8.38 10.26 9.95
C THR A 31 9.23 10.63 11.16
N LEU A 32 9.14 11.88 11.61
CA LEU A 32 9.90 12.39 12.75
C LEU A 32 9.55 11.64 14.05
N PHE A 33 8.26 11.33 14.27
CA PHE A 33 7.82 10.52 15.39
C PHE A 33 8.53 9.16 15.38
N ALA A 34 8.51 8.47 14.23
CA ALA A 34 9.05 7.12 14.10
C ALA A 34 10.57 7.11 14.29
N THR A 35 11.29 8.06 13.70
CA THR A 35 12.76 8.11 13.75
C THR A 35 13.30 8.49 15.14
N MET A 36 12.50 9.20 15.95
CA MET A 36 12.90 9.65 17.29
C MET A 36 12.84 8.59 18.38
N MET A 37 12.20 7.43 18.15
CA MET A 37 11.99 6.42 19.21
C MET A 37 13.31 5.87 19.75
N ARG A 38 14.16 5.32 18.87
CA ARG A 38 15.54 4.88 19.18
C ARG A 38 16.43 5.04 17.96
N PRO A 39 16.85 6.26 17.58
CA PRO A 39 17.46 6.54 16.28
C PRO A 39 18.57 5.55 15.90
N LYS A 40 19.57 5.36 16.77
CA LYS A 40 20.72 4.46 16.53
C LYS A 40 20.36 2.97 16.36
N ARG A 41 19.16 2.56 16.79
CA ARG A 41 18.64 1.19 16.68
C ARG A 41 17.38 1.12 15.82
N THR A 42 17.21 2.11 14.94
CA THR A 42 16.10 2.19 13.99
C THR A 42 16.62 1.99 12.58
N ILE A 43 15.88 1.22 11.77
CA ILE A 43 16.02 1.19 10.31
C ILE A 43 14.74 1.72 9.68
N VAL A 44 14.87 2.58 8.67
CA VAL A 44 13.77 3.16 7.92
C VAL A 44 13.84 2.68 6.47
N TYR A 45 12.79 2.01 6.04
CA TYR A 45 12.52 1.69 4.64
C TYR A 45 11.64 2.79 4.06
N ASP A 46 12.28 3.70 3.34
CA ASP A 46 11.69 4.93 2.83
C ASP A 46 11.28 4.76 1.37
N THR A 47 10.01 4.99 1.06
CA THR A 47 9.44 4.92 -0.29
C THR A 47 9.19 6.29 -0.90
N GLU A 48 9.37 7.37 -0.13
CA GLU A 48 9.10 8.75 -0.56
C GLU A 48 10.31 9.69 -0.39
N THR A 49 11.48 9.16 0.00
CA THR A 49 12.73 9.89 0.31
C THR A 49 12.56 10.92 1.45
N SER A 50 11.44 10.89 2.17
CA SER A 50 11.06 11.90 3.16
C SER A 50 11.87 11.79 4.46
N ALA A 51 12.36 10.59 4.78
CA ALA A 51 13.13 10.36 6.00
C ALA A 51 14.55 10.92 5.91
N ASN A 52 15.08 11.14 4.70
CA ASN A 52 16.44 11.62 4.50
C ASN A 52 16.72 12.95 5.24
N ALA A 53 15.72 13.82 5.37
CA ALA A 53 15.82 15.08 6.11
C ALA A 53 16.17 14.90 7.60
N TYR A 54 15.89 13.72 8.18
CA TYR A 54 16.11 13.43 9.59
C TYR A 54 17.33 12.54 9.85
N LYS A 55 18.10 12.19 8.82
CA LYS A 55 19.24 11.25 8.91
C LYS A 55 20.28 11.63 9.96
N ALA A 56 20.40 12.92 10.28
CA ALA A 56 21.25 13.44 11.35
C ALA A 56 20.94 12.85 12.74
N GLN A 57 19.75 12.28 12.96
CA GLN A 57 19.38 11.57 14.18
C GLN A 57 20.14 10.25 14.37
N GLY A 58 20.71 9.68 13.29
CA GLY A 58 21.59 8.51 13.35
C GLY A 58 20.90 7.16 13.15
N PHE A 59 19.74 7.12 12.52
CA PHE A 59 19.12 5.86 12.07
C PHE A 59 19.70 5.35 10.77
N THR A 60 19.51 4.05 10.51
CA THR A 60 19.83 3.44 9.23
C THR A 60 18.73 3.77 8.23
N HIS A 61 19.06 4.43 7.13
CA HIS A 61 18.12 4.83 6.09
C HIS A 61 18.33 3.98 4.83
N VAL A 62 17.24 3.40 4.32
CA VAL A 62 17.19 2.67 3.05
C VAL A 62 16.13 3.34 2.19
N ASP A 63 16.56 4.07 1.15
CA ASP A 63 15.66 4.60 0.13
C ASP A 63 15.35 3.50 -0.87
N LEU A 64 14.15 2.92 -0.76
CA LEU A 64 13.73 1.79 -1.56
C LEU A 64 13.66 2.14 -3.05
N CYS A 65 13.26 3.35 -3.42
CA CYS A 65 13.23 3.77 -4.81
C CYS A 65 14.64 3.88 -5.38
N ALA A 66 15.58 4.47 -4.63
CA ALA A 66 16.98 4.55 -5.04
C ALA A 66 17.63 3.17 -5.16
N GLU A 67 17.33 2.23 -4.26
CA GLU A 67 17.77 0.83 -4.41
C GLU A 67 17.12 0.15 -5.63
N GLY A 68 15.85 0.46 -5.90
CA GLY A 68 15.13 -0.02 -7.08
C GLY A 68 15.77 0.42 -8.39
N VAL A 69 16.20 1.68 -8.50
CA VAL A 69 16.94 2.18 -9.69
C VAL A 69 18.26 1.43 -9.89
N LYS A 70 18.98 1.11 -8.80
CA LYS A 70 20.24 0.36 -8.88
C LYS A 70 20.03 -1.08 -9.34
N GLU A 71 19.02 -1.76 -8.80
CA GLU A 71 18.74 -3.16 -9.12
C GLU A 71 18.05 -3.33 -10.48
N TYR A 72 17.25 -2.35 -10.89
CA TYR A 72 16.50 -2.35 -12.15
C TYR A 72 16.75 -1.06 -12.97
N PRO A 73 17.91 -0.96 -13.67
CA PRO A 73 18.30 0.26 -14.39
C PRO A 73 17.36 0.68 -15.52
N THR A 74 16.55 -0.25 -16.04
CA THR A 74 15.56 0.01 -17.09
C THR A 74 14.19 0.43 -16.53
N GLY A 75 14.09 0.65 -15.21
CA GLY A 75 12.85 0.92 -14.49
C GLY A 75 12.40 -0.26 -13.63
N PHE A 76 11.71 0.06 -12.54
CA PHE A 76 11.14 -0.91 -11.60
C PHE A 76 9.62 -0.74 -11.47
N THR A 77 8.94 -1.83 -11.10
CA THR A 77 7.51 -1.84 -10.75
C THR A 77 7.30 -1.80 -9.23
N ALA A 78 6.08 -1.54 -8.76
CA ALA A 78 5.79 -1.63 -7.33
C ALA A 78 6.02 -3.06 -6.80
N LYS A 79 5.70 -4.09 -7.61
CA LYS A 79 6.05 -5.50 -7.31
C LYS A 79 7.55 -5.69 -7.10
N ASN A 80 8.42 -5.05 -7.89
CA ASN A 80 9.86 -5.14 -7.70
C ASN A 80 10.28 -4.58 -6.34
N ILE A 81 9.77 -3.42 -5.95
CA ILE A 81 10.03 -2.81 -4.64
C ILE A 81 9.53 -3.70 -3.50
N TRP A 82 8.35 -4.31 -3.65
CA TRP A 82 7.83 -5.28 -2.68
C TRP A 82 8.76 -6.49 -2.49
N LEU A 83 9.21 -7.11 -3.58
CA LEU A 83 10.10 -8.27 -3.52
C LEU A 83 11.46 -7.92 -2.91
N MET A 84 12.00 -6.76 -3.24
CA MET A 84 13.22 -6.23 -2.65
C MET A 84 13.06 -6.00 -1.14
N PHE A 85 11.94 -5.39 -0.72
CA PHE A 85 11.63 -5.21 0.70
C PHE A 85 11.56 -6.55 1.44
N LEU A 86 10.87 -7.56 0.89
CA LEU A 86 10.81 -8.90 1.50
C LEU A 86 12.19 -9.51 1.70
N ARG A 87 13.06 -9.46 0.68
CA ARG A 87 14.44 -9.95 0.75
C ARG A 87 15.22 -9.22 1.85
N MET A 88 15.14 -7.90 1.91
CA MET A 88 15.80 -7.09 2.93
C MET A 88 15.33 -7.47 4.35
N ILE A 89 14.02 -7.65 4.54
CA ILE A 89 13.47 -8.12 5.81
C ILE A 89 13.99 -9.52 6.16
N GLU A 90 14.08 -10.44 5.21
CA GLU A 90 14.62 -11.78 5.42
C GLU A 90 16.09 -11.75 5.88
N GLU A 91 16.90 -10.86 5.31
CA GLU A 91 18.31 -10.66 5.65
C GLU A 91 18.53 -10.04 7.05
N LEU A 92 17.56 -9.30 7.58
CA LEU A 92 17.66 -8.71 8.91
C LEU A 92 17.80 -9.78 9.99
N LYS A 93 18.76 -9.60 10.91
CA LYS A 93 18.90 -10.48 12.06
C LYS A 93 17.92 -10.06 13.17
N PRO A 94 17.24 -11.00 13.84
CA PRO A 94 16.42 -10.69 15.00
C PRO A 94 17.21 -9.91 16.07
N GLY A 95 16.66 -8.80 16.55
CA GLY A 95 17.29 -7.92 17.53
C GLY A 95 18.38 -7.00 16.97
N GLN A 96 18.62 -6.99 15.65
CA GLN A 96 19.54 -6.03 15.02
C GLN A 96 19.04 -4.60 15.20
N PHE A 97 17.75 -4.38 15.00
CA PHE A 97 17.05 -3.12 15.21
C PHE A 97 15.94 -3.30 16.25
N ASP A 98 15.75 -2.29 17.10
CA ASP A 98 14.62 -2.27 18.02
C ASP A 98 13.35 -1.76 17.31
N VAL A 99 13.54 -0.86 16.34
CA VAL A 99 12.46 -0.26 15.57
C VAL A 99 12.73 -0.46 14.08
N ILE A 100 11.73 -0.97 13.37
CA ILE A 100 11.71 -1.02 11.91
C ILE A 100 10.60 -0.09 11.46
N VAL A 101 10.90 0.87 10.58
CA VAL A 101 9.95 1.85 10.06
C VAL A 101 9.72 1.60 8.57
N ILE A 102 8.47 1.66 8.14
CA ILE A 102 8.06 1.69 6.73
C ILE A 102 7.43 3.06 6.48
N ASP A 103 8.08 3.89 5.65
CA ASP A 103 7.69 5.28 5.42
C ASP A 103 7.66 5.65 3.93
N THR A 104 6.53 5.61 3.23
CA THR A 104 5.20 5.17 3.66
C THR A 104 4.86 3.78 3.12
N VAL A 105 3.77 3.19 3.61
CA VAL A 105 3.39 1.80 3.30
C VAL A 105 2.72 1.63 1.93
N GLU A 106 2.20 2.71 1.33
CA GLU A 106 1.34 2.69 0.15
C GLU A 106 2.00 2.00 -1.06
N MET A 107 3.28 2.28 -1.31
CA MET A 107 4.02 1.68 -2.42
C MET A 107 4.20 0.17 -2.24
N LEU A 108 4.48 -0.27 -0.99
CA LEU A 108 4.57 -1.69 -0.67
C LEU A 108 3.21 -2.39 -0.77
N GLU A 109 2.13 -1.72 -0.37
CA GLU A 109 0.79 -2.25 -0.50
C GLU A 109 0.40 -2.46 -1.97
N LYS A 110 0.72 -1.49 -2.84
CA LYS A 110 0.54 -1.63 -4.30
C LYS A 110 1.38 -2.79 -4.85
N GLY A 111 2.65 -2.88 -4.45
CA GLY A 111 3.54 -3.94 -4.89
C GLY A 111 3.10 -5.34 -4.46
N LEU A 112 2.54 -5.47 -3.25
CA LEU A 112 1.92 -6.71 -2.78
C LEU A 112 0.70 -7.08 -3.63
N GLN A 113 -0.16 -6.12 -3.95
CA GLN A 113 -1.34 -6.38 -4.80
C GLN A 113 -0.91 -6.91 -6.18
N GLU A 114 0.03 -6.23 -6.83
CA GLU A 114 0.60 -6.67 -8.11
C GLU A 114 1.27 -8.05 -8.01
N TYR A 115 1.98 -8.32 -6.91
CA TYR A 115 2.58 -9.63 -6.65
C TYR A 115 1.52 -10.72 -6.56
N VAL A 116 0.48 -10.53 -5.76
CA VAL A 116 -0.57 -11.52 -5.55
C VAL A 116 -1.35 -11.75 -6.85
N GLU A 117 -1.68 -10.70 -7.60
CA GLU A 117 -2.37 -10.76 -8.88
C GLU A 117 -1.61 -11.58 -9.93
N GLN A 118 -0.29 -11.46 -9.96
CA GLN A 118 0.56 -12.16 -10.92
C GLN A 118 0.94 -13.59 -10.50
N ASN A 119 0.62 -14.01 -9.27
CA ASN A 119 1.00 -15.32 -8.73
C ASN A 119 -0.18 -16.13 -8.16
N PRO A 120 -1.35 -16.23 -8.84
CA PRO A 120 -2.54 -16.90 -8.29
C PRO A 120 -2.31 -18.39 -8.02
N THR A 121 -1.42 -19.04 -8.79
CA THR A 121 -1.12 -20.47 -8.65
C THR A 121 -0.40 -20.80 -7.34
N GLN A 122 0.35 -19.86 -6.76
CA GLN A 122 0.99 -20.04 -5.45
C GLN A 122 -0.05 -20.16 -4.32
N TYR A 123 -1.25 -19.63 -4.56
CA TYR A 123 -2.37 -19.66 -3.63
C TYR A 123 -3.41 -20.72 -4.01
N GLY A 124 -3.08 -21.65 -4.91
CA GLY A 124 -4.00 -22.72 -5.33
C GLY A 124 -5.16 -22.26 -6.22
N HIS A 125 -5.02 -21.10 -6.88
CA HIS A 125 -6.05 -20.55 -7.77
C HIS A 125 -5.55 -20.41 -9.21
N THR A 126 -6.47 -20.50 -10.17
CA THR A 126 -6.20 -20.15 -11.57
C THR A 126 -6.39 -18.64 -11.77
N SER A 127 -5.71 -18.04 -12.75
CA SER A 127 -5.84 -16.60 -13.05
C SER A 127 -7.28 -16.20 -13.39
N GLN A 128 -8.06 -17.09 -14.01
CA GLN A 128 -9.46 -16.83 -14.37
C GLN A 128 -10.37 -16.80 -13.12
N THR A 129 -10.17 -17.74 -12.20
CA THR A 129 -10.86 -17.77 -10.90
C THR A 129 -10.55 -16.52 -10.08
N PHE A 130 -9.28 -16.10 -10.12
CA PHE A 130 -8.78 -14.94 -9.41
C PHE A 130 -9.44 -13.63 -9.86
N ARG A 131 -9.53 -13.40 -11.18
CA ARG A 131 -10.16 -12.20 -11.75
C ARG A 131 -11.66 -12.12 -11.46
N LYS A 132 -12.34 -13.27 -11.38
CA LYS A 132 -13.80 -13.32 -11.15
C LYS A 132 -14.19 -13.13 -9.69
N MET A 133 -13.31 -13.43 -8.74
CA MET A 133 -13.61 -13.42 -7.31
C MET A 133 -12.73 -12.42 -6.55
N SER A 134 -13.06 -11.13 -6.66
CA SER A 134 -12.35 -10.04 -5.98
C SER A 134 -12.19 -10.26 -4.47
N GLY A 135 -13.17 -10.89 -3.81
CA GLY A 135 -13.11 -11.23 -2.38
C GLY A 135 -11.95 -12.17 -2.02
N ILE A 136 -11.64 -13.16 -2.86
CA ILE A 136 -10.54 -14.11 -2.63
C ILE A 136 -9.20 -13.40 -2.76
N PHE A 137 -9.03 -12.57 -3.81
CA PHE A 137 -7.84 -11.77 -4.00
C PHE A 137 -7.52 -10.92 -2.76
N TRP A 138 -8.50 -10.18 -2.25
CA TRP A 138 -8.32 -9.34 -1.07
C TRP A 138 -8.07 -10.14 0.21
N GLY A 139 -8.68 -11.33 0.33
CA GLY A 139 -8.38 -12.26 1.42
C GLY A 139 -6.91 -12.65 1.44
N ILE A 140 -6.34 -13.01 0.29
CA ILE A 140 -4.93 -13.39 0.15
C ILE A 140 -4.00 -12.21 0.41
N VAL A 141 -4.27 -11.03 -0.16
CA VAL A 141 -3.49 -9.81 0.12
C VAL A 141 -3.47 -9.51 1.63
N LYS A 142 -4.60 -9.68 2.31
CA LYS A 142 -4.70 -9.49 3.77
C LYS A 142 -3.87 -10.50 4.54
N ASP A 143 -3.93 -11.77 4.17
CA ASP A 143 -3.17 -12.82 4.85
C ASP A 143 -1.67 -12.71 4.61
N GLU A 144 -1.26 -12.26 3.43
CA GLU A 144 0.15 -12.00 3.12
C GLU A 144 0.71 -10.82 3.92
N TRP A 145 -0.07 -9.74 4.10
CA TRP A 145 0.28 -8.68 5.02
C TRP A 145 0.45 -9.20 6.46
N LYS A 146 -0.50 -10.00 6.96
CA LYS A 146 -0.38 -10.62 8.30
C LYS A 146 0.91 -11.42 8.43
N ARG A 147 1.24 -12.23 7.42
CA ARG A 147 2.46 -13.04 7.39
C ARG A 147 3.69 -12.16 7.50
N VAL A 148 3.79 -11.12 6.68
CA VAL A 148 4.93 -10.21 6.63
C VAL A 148 5.07 -9.40 7.92
N LEU A 149 3.98 -8.80 8.43
CA LEU A 149 4.03 -8.07 9.71
C LEU A 149 4.43 -8.99 10.88
N SER A 150 4.00 -10.26 10.86
CA SER A 150 4.42 -11.25 11.87
C SER A 150 5.91 -11.56 11.78
N ILE A 151 6.46 -11.69 10.58
CA ILE A 151 7.91 -11.90 10.37
C ILE A 151 8.70 -10.67 10.84
N VAL A 152 8.28 -9.47 10.47
CA VAL A 152 8.97 -8.22 10.82
C VAL A 152 8.91 -7.98 12.32
N SER A 153 7.74 -8.13 12.95
CA SER A 153 7.56 -7.95 14.40
C SER A 153 8.31 -8.98 15.25
N ALA A 154 8.64 -10.16 14.70
CA ALA A 154 9.53 -11.12 15.35
C ALA A 154 11.02 -10.70 15.30
N LYS A 155 11.39 -9.73 14.45
CA LYS A 155 12.77 -9.25 14.27
C LYS A 155 13.10 -7.98 15.05
N CYS A 156 12.10 -7.20 15.46
CA CYS A 156 12.25 -5.95 16.21
C CYS A 156 11.31 -5.91 17.42
N GLN A 157 11.43 -4.87 18.26
CA GLN A 157 10.48 -4.65 19.36
C GLN A 157 9.20 -3.98 18.86
N THR A 158 9.32 -3.01 17.94
CA THR A 158 8.19 -2.33 17.30
C THR A 158 8.41 -2.15 15.81
N LEU A 159 7.43 -2.57 15.02
CA LEU A 159 7.26 -2.17 13.64
C LEU A 159 6.39 -0.90 13.58
N VAL A 160 6.89 0.15 12.93
CA VAL A 160 6.15 1.36 12.65
C VAL A 160 5.83 1.42 11.16
N PHE A 161 4.59 1.74 10.81
CA PHE A 161 4.24 2.09 9.44
C PHE A 161 3.55 3.44 9.41
N THR A 162 3.85 4.25 8.39
CA THR A 162 3.18 5.52 8.17
C THR A 162 2.23 5.42 6.99
N VAL A 163 1.17 6.24 7.05
CA VAL A 163 0.11 6.30 6.05
C VAL A 163 -0.31 7.75 5.87
N HIS A 164 -0.54 8.18 4.63
CA HIS A 164 -1.15 9.49 4.36
C HIS A 164 -2.67 9.42 4.50
N LEU A 165 -3.33 10.57 4.59
CA LEU A 165 -4.79 10.62 4.49
C LEU A 165 -5.24 10.78 3.03
N ARG A 166 -6.46 10.34 2.74
CA ARG A 166 -7.19 10.64 1.50
C ARG A 166 -8.58 11.16 1.84
N ASP A 167 -9.19 11.81 0.86
CA ASP A 167 -10.61 12.10 0.94
C ASP A 167 -11.42 10.81 0.91
N GLU A 168 -12.41 10.74 1.80
CA GLU A 168 -13.42 9.70 1.78
C GLU A 168 -14.44 10.03 0.69
N PHE A 169 -14.78 9.00 -0.09
CA PHE A 169 -15.82 9.06 -1.10
C PHE A 169 -16.89 8.03 -0.76
N VAL A 170 -18.15 8.46 -0.79
CA VAL A 170 -19.32 7.59 -0.68
C VAL A 170 -20.14 7.81 -1.95
N ASN A 171 -20.39 6.74 -2.70
CA ASN A 171 -21.13 6.81 -3.98
C ASN A 171 -20.52 7.83 -4.94
N ASN A 172 -19.20 7.79 -5.05
CA ASN A 172 -18.40 8.69 -5.89
C ASN A 172 -18.50 10.19 -5.51
N VAL A 173 -19.12 10.52 -4.36
CA VAL A 173 -19.19 11.88 -3.82
C VAL A 173 -18.21 12.03 -2.66
N ARG A 174 -17.38 13.07 -2.71
CA ARG A 174 -16.44 13.41 -1.64
C ARG A 174 -17.22 13.82 -0.38
N THR A 175 -16.95 13.18 0.76
CA THR A 175 -17.66 13.44 2.02
C THR A 175 -17.10 14.62 2.82
N GLY A 176 -16.00 15.23 2.36
CA GLY A 176 -15.24 16.23 3.11
C GLY A 176 -14.37 15.64 4.22
N LYS A 177 -14.61 14.38 4.62
CA LYS A 177 -13.81 13.70 5.63
C LYS A 177 -12.52 13.16 5.04
N LYS A 178 -11.46 13.21 5.85
CA LYS A 178 -10.20 12.55 5.58
C LYS A 178 -10.17 11.21 6.32
N VAL A 179 -9.72 10.18 5.62
CA VAL A 179 -9.50 8.83 6.16
C VAL A 179 -8.10 8.36 5.78
N PRO A 180 -7.44 7.51 6.59
CA PRO A 180 -6.16 6.94 6.22
C PRO A 180 -6.23 6.22 4.86
N LYS A 181 -5.19 6.40 4.04
CA LYS A 181 -4.96 5.59 2.84
C LYS A 181 -4.66 4.14 3.22
N GLY A 182 -4.68 3.25 2.23
CA GLY A 182 -4.42 1.83 2.45
C GLY A 182 -5.60 1.04 2.97
N LYS A 183 -5.40 -0.27 3.15
CA LYS A 183 -6.47 -1.20 3.54
C LYS A 183 -6.73 -1.20 5.04
N VAL A 184 -7.99 -1.52 5.38
CA VAL A 184 -8.49 -1.79 6.74
C VAL A 184 -7.62 -2.80 7.50
N THR A 185 -6.92 -3.68 6.78
CA THR A 185 -5.96 -4.64 7.33
C THR A 185 -4.87 -4.00 8.20
N LEU A 186 -4.31 -2.86 7.81
CA LEU A 186 -3.21 -2.23 8.57
C LEU A 186 -3.67 -1.75 9.96
N PRO A 187 -4.77 -0.98 10.08
CA PRO A 187 -5.40 -0.69 11.37
C PRO A 187 -5.78 -1.93 12.17
N GLU A 188 -6.29 -2.99 11.54
CA GLU A 188 -6.67 -4.23 12.23
C GLU A 188 -5.48 -4.94 12.90
N LEU A 189 -4.29 -4.85 12.29
CA LEU A 189 -3.08 -5.51 12.77
C LEU A 189 -2.28 -4.65 13.76
N ALA A 190 -2.45 -3.32 13.72
CA ALA A 190 -1.81 -2.41 14.67
C ALA A 190 -2.23 -2.69 16.13
N THR A 191 -1.26 -2.67 17.05
CA THR A 191 -1.51 -2.62 18.50
C THR A 191 -2.03 -1.24 18.89
N VAL A 192 -1.38 -0.20 18.34
CA VAL A 192 -1.78 1.21 18.49
C VAL A 192 -1.86 1.84 17.11
N TYR A 193 -2.92 2.59 16.84
CA TYR A 193 -3.09 3.33 15.60
C TYR A 193 -3.46 4.79 15.90
N LEU A 194 -2.60 5.71 15.46
CA LEU A 194 -2.71 7.14 15.75
C LEU A 194 -2.95 7.92 14.47
N GLU A 195 -3.87 8.86 14.49
CA GLU A 195 -4.01 9.90 13.46
C GLU A 195 -3.36 11.17 14.00
N LEU A 196 -2.14 11.46 13.52
CA LEU A 196 -1.37 12.64 13.89
C LEU A 196 -1.97 13.88 13.25
N GLU A 197 -2.09 14.92 14.05
CA GLU A 197 -2.61 16.22 13.65
C GLU A 197 -1.65 17.30 14.12
N ARG A 198 -1.31 18.20 13.22
CA ARG A 198 -0.66 19.46 13.58
C ARG A 198 -1.72 20.55 13.52
N HIS A 199 -2.25 20.89 14.69
CA HIS A 199 -3.04 22.10 14.77
C HIS A 199 -2.11 23.30 14.69
N GLU A 200 -2.54 24.33 13.97
CA GLU A 200 -2.19 25.71 14.31
C GLU A 200 -2.81 26.02 15.67
N MET A 201 -2.30 25.41 16.75
CA MET A 201 -2.57 25.95 18.07
C MET A 201 -1.81 27.25 18.13
N VAL A 202 -2.49 28.33 17.70
CA VAL A 202 -2.17 29.70 18.06
C VAL A 202 -2.42 29.79 19.56
N SER A 203 -1.49 29.24 20.34
CA SER A 203 -1.37 29.64 21.73
C SER A 203 -0.89 31.09 21.73
N ALA A 204 -1.17 31.84 22.80
CA ALA A 204 -0.57 33.15 23.00
C ALA A 204 0.99 33.10 23.01
N ALA A 205 1.59 31.90 23.08
CA ALA A 205 3.02 31.63 23.05
C ALA A 205 3.55 31.12 21.70
N GLY A 206 2.74 31.12 20.63
CA GLY A 206 3.15 30.72 19.28
C GLY A 206 2.68 29.32 18.85
N VAL A 207 3.03 28.94 17.62
CA VAL A 207 2.65 27.68 16.96
C VAL A 207 3.44 26.53 17.59
N SER A 208 2.75 25.59 18.24
CA SER A 208 3.38 24.36 18.75
C SER A 208 3.85 23.49 17.59
N SER A 209 5.15 23.21 17.54
CA SER A 209 5.76 22.33 16.53
C SER A 209 5.48 20.85 16.78
N VAL A 210 5.02 20.51 17.98
CA VAL A 210 4.77 19.14 18.45
C VAL A 210 3.38 18.68 18.02
N PRO A 211 3.26 17.54 17.32
CA PRO A 211 1.95 17.05 16.88
C PRO A 211 1.10 16.57 18.07
N SER A 212 -0.20 16.65 17.88
CA SER A 212 -1.21 15.95 18.68
C SER A 212 -1.68 14.70 17.93
N ALA A 213 -2.45 13.82 18.56
CA ALA A 213 -3.01 12.67 17.87
C ALA A 213 -4.41 12.32 18.35
N ARG A 214 -5.25 11.82 17.44
CA ARG A 214 -6.42 11.01 17.78
C ARG A 214 -5.99 9.57 17.90
N VAL A 215 -6.44 8.88 18.94
CA VAL A 215 -6.21 7.45 19.11
C VAL A 215 -7.31 6.72 18.37
N LEU A 216 -7.03 6.27 17.15
CA LEU A 216 -7.98 5.50 16.34
C LEU A 216 -8.12 4.06 16.85
N LYS A 217 -7.07 3.54 17.46
CA LYS A 217 -7.06 2.20 18.07
C LYS A 217 -6.00 2.11 19.15
N SER A 218 -6.34 1.47 20.26
CA SER A 218 -5.40 1.03 21.29
C SER A 218 -5.79 -0.35 21.80
N ARG A 219 -4.81 -1.25 21.92
CA ARG A 219 -4.95 -2.51 22.66
C ARG A 219 -4.16 -2.49 23.97
N LEU A 220 -3.75 -1.30 24.41
CA LEU A 220 -2.93 -1.14 25.60
C LEU A 220 -3.81 -1.07 26.84
N ALA A 221 -3.57 -2.00 27.75
CA ALA A 221 -4.14 -2.01 29.09
C ALA A 221 -3.03 -2.30 30.09
N VAL A 222 -3.12 -1.65 31.26
CA VAL A 222 -2.39 -2.05 32.46
C VAL A 222 -3.37 -2.63 33.46
N PHE A 223 -2.87 -3.39 34.44
CA PHE A 223 -3.72 -4.12 35.39
C PHE A 223 -3.42 -3.72 36.85
N PRO A 224 -3.62 -2.45 37.25
CA PRO A 224 -3.54 -2.07 38.65
C PRO A 224 -4.58 -2.89 39.43
N GLU A 225 -4.14 -3.59 40.47
CA GLU A 225 -5.00 -4.43 41.31
C GLU A 225 -5.76 -5.53 40.52
N GLY A 226 -5.25 -5.91 39.35
CA GLY A 226 -5.85 -6.94 38.48
C GLY A 226 -6.98 -6.46 37.57
N LEU A 227 -7.36 -5.18 37.61
CA LEU A 227 -8.40 -4.62 36.74
C LEU A 227 -7.81 -3.94 35.51
N PRO A 228 -8.30 -4.21 34.28
CA PRO A 228 -7.78 -3.57 33.08
C PRO A 228 -8.12 -2.08 33.07
N VAL A 229 -7.09 -1.24 32.94
CA VAL A 229 -7.20 0.20 32.75
C VAL A 229 -6.59 0.55 31.39
N GLU A 230 -7.36 1.21 30.54
CA GLU A 230 -6.88 1.71 29.26
C GLU A 230 -5.71 2.70 29.45
N VAL A 231 -4.68 2.57 28.61
CA VAL A 231 -3.45 3.36 28.77
C VAL A 231 -3.52 4.70 28.06
N LEU A 232 -4.12 4.76 26.87
CA LEU A 232 -4.11 5.95 26.04
C LEU A 232 -5.48 6.63 26.08
N PRO A 233 -5.56 7.96 26.28
CA PRO A 233 -6.82 8.68 26.16
C PRO A 233 -7.31 8.70 24.70
N PRO A 234 -8.60 8.98 24.43
CA PRO A 234 -9.12 9.12 23.06
C PRO A 234 -8.35 10.12 22.20
N ARG A 235 -7.79 11.16 22.82
CA ARG A 235 -6.92 12.15 22.18
C ARG A 235 -5.64 12.37 22.99
N MET A 236 -4.51 12.38 22.31
CA MET A 236 -3.22 12.78 22.88
C MET A 236 -2.93 14.24 22.53
N PRO A 237 -2.86 15.17 23.49
CA PRO A 237 -2.51 16.57 23.21
C PRO A 237 -1.06 16.71 22.70
N VAL A 238 -0.18 15.81 23.14
CA VAL A 238 1.19 15.68 22.68
C VAL A 238 1.39 14.24 22.22
N ALA A 239 1.64 14.04 20.94
CA ALA A 239 1.87 12.74 20.32
C ALA A 239 3.36 12.57 20.03
N THR A 240 4.11 12.13 21.02
CA THR A 240 5.52 11.74 20.89
C THR A 240 5.74 10.38 21.51
N TYR A 241 6.84 9.72 21.16
CA TYR A 241 7.27 8.48 21.79
C TYR A 241 7.32 8.61 23.32
N ALA A 242 7.95 9.68 23.83
CA ALA A 242 8.03 9.94 25.27
C ALA A 242 6.64 10.13 25.92
N ALA A 243 5.69 10.76 25.22
CA ALA A 243 4.34 10.90 25.73
C ALA A 243 3.60 9.55 25.84
N ILE A 244 3.79 8.63 24.88
CA ILE A 244 3.24 7.26 24.99
C ILE A 244 3.85 6.54 26.19
N CYS A 245 5.16 6.59 26.38
CA CYS A 245 5.83 6.00 27.55
C CYS A 245 5.25 6.56 28.86
N HIS A 246 5.07 7.89 28.93
CA HIS A 246 4.48 8.53 30.09
C HIS A 246 3.05 8.04 30.38
N TYR A 247 2.21 7.86 29.36
CA TYR A 247 0.86 7.30 29.55
C TYR A 247 0.88 5.84 29.97
N ILE A 248 1.84 5.02 29.51
CA ILE A 248 2.00 3.63 29.96
C ILE A 248 2.34 3.58 31.45
N GLU A 249 3.20 4.48 31.92
CA GLU A 249 3.60 4.57 33.32
C GLU A 249 2.51 5.22 34.19
N ASN A 250 1.77 6.18 33.62
CA ASN A 250 0.78 6.99 34.31
C ASN A 250 -0.52 7.05 33.49
N PRO A 251 -1.32 5.96 33.44
CA PRO A 251 -2.57 5.93 32.70
C PRO A 251 -3.53 7.04 33.14
N PRO A 252 -4.30 7.63 32.22
CA PRO A 252 -5.20 8.72 32.56
C PRO A 252 -6.41 8.20 33.35
N ASN A 253 -6.99 9.07 34.18
CA ASN A 253 -8.26 8.76 34.83
C ASN A 253 -9.42 9.03 33.86
N PHE A 254 -10.02 7.98 33.30
CA PHE A 254 -11.09 8.10 32.30
C PHE A 254 -12.35 8.80 32.81
N ALA A 255 -12.64 8.72 34.12
CA ALA A 255 -13.75 9.47 34.72
C ALA A 255 -13.47 10.97 34.82
N LYS A 256 -12.19 11.38 34.71
CA LYS A 256 -11.72 12.76 34.89
C LYS A 256 -10.71 13.18 33.81
N LEU A 257 -10.93 12.78 32.56
CA LEU A 257 -10.07 13.17 31.44
C LEU A 257 -9.98 14.69 31.31
N LYS A 258 -8.75 15.19 31.07
CA LYS A 258 -8.52 16.60 30.78
C LYS A 258 -9.26 16.99 29.50
N LYS A 259 -9.63 18.27 29.37
CA LYS A 259 -10.34 18.75 28.16
C LYS A 259 -9.61 18.43 26.86
N ALA A 260 -8.28 18.51 26.86
CA ALA A 260 -7.45 18.24 25.68
C ALA A 260 -7.25 16.74 25.38
N GLU A 261 -7.60 15.85 26.33
CA GLU A 261 -7.50 14.39 26.20
C GLU A 261 -8.82 13.77 25.72
N ARG A 262 -9.91 14.54 25.77
CA ARG A 262 -11.22 14.13 25.25
C ARG A 262 -11.22 14.21 23.73
N GLU A 263 -12.01 13.35 23.11
CA GLU A 263 -12.24 13.46 21.68
C GLU A 263 -12.92 14.81 21.40
N VAL A 264 -12.34 15.57 20.47
CA VAL A 264 -13.03 16.74 19.92
C VAL A 264 -14.10 16.16 19.01
N GLU A 265 -15.36 16.37 19.37
CA GLU A 265 -16.47 16.05 18.47
C GLU A 265 -16.16 16.69 17.12
N ARG A 266 -15.94 15.85 16.09
CA ARG A 266 -15.91 16.38 14.73
C ARG A 266 -17.28 17.01 14.52
N PRO A 267 -17.39 18.25 14.04
CA PRO A 267 -18.67 18.76 13.60
C PRO A 267 -19.26 17.69 12.67
N GLY A 268 -20.42 17.16 13.04
CA GLY A 268 -21.07 16.12 12.26
C GLY A 268 -21.25 16.61 10.82
N LEU A 269 -21.44 15.67 9.88
CA LEU A 269 -21.73 16.02 8.48
C LEU A 269 -22.78 17.13 8.46
N SER A 270 -22.45 18.24 7.81
CA SER A 270 -23.38 19.37 7.69
C SER A 270 -24.66 18.89 7.00
N ALA A 271 -25.76 19.64 7.17
CA ALA A 271 -27.01 19.28 6.49
C ALA A 271 -26.81 19.15 4.97
N ASP A 272 -25.99 20.03 4.39
CA ASP A 272 -25.66 20.03 2.97
C ASP A 272 -24.82 18.81 2.57
N GLU A 273 -23.85 18.41 3.40
CA GLU A 273 -23.04 17.20 3.14
C GLU A 273 -23.89 15.93 3.23
N ARG A 274 -24.82 15.86 4.19
CA ARG A 274 -25.77 14.74 4.27
C ARG A 274 -26.66 14.68 3.03
N LEU A 275 -27.20 15.82 2.62
CA LEU A 275 -28.06 15.92 1.43
C LEU A 275 -27.31 15.55 0.15
N ALA A 276 -26.04 15.94 0.02
CA ALA A 276 -25.18 15.55 -1.09
C ALA A 276 -24.91 14.03 -1.12
N ILE A 277 -24.67 13.41 0.04
CA ILE A 277 -24.49 11.95 0.14
C ILE A 277 -25.80 11.23 -0.21
N GLU A 278 -26.94 11.70 0.29
CA GLU A 278 -28.27 11.14 -0.03
C GLU A 278 -28.60 11.25 -1.52
N ALA A 279 -28.30 12.39 -2.15
CA ALA A 279 -28.44 12.57 -3.60
C ALA A 279 -27.55 11.60 -4.40
N GLY A 280 -26.31 11.37 -3.94
CA GLY A 280 -25.41 10.37 -4.52
C GLY A 280 -25.95 8.94 -4.40
N ILE A 281 -26.44 8.56 -3.21
CA ILE A 281 -27.10 7.25 -2.98
C ILE A 281 -28.28 7.08 -3.96
N ALA A 282 -29.15 8.10 -4.06
CA ALA A 282 -30.32 8.05 -4.92
C ALA A 282 -29.95 7.91 -6.41
N SER A 283 -28.91 8.62 -6.86
CA SER A 283 -28.40 8.53 -8.23
C SER A 283 -27.84 7.13 -8.55
N ASP A 284 -27.04 6.55 -7.65
CA ASP A 284 -26.47 5.22 -7.84
C ASP A 284 -27.54 4.12 -7.84
N GLN A 285 -28.55 4.26 -6.98
CA GLN A 285 -29.72 3.37 -6.96
C GLN A 285 -30.52 3.46 -8.27
N ALA A 286 -30.75 4.67 -8.79
CA ALA A 286 -31.41 4.85 -10.08
C ALA A 286 -30.62 4.21 -11.23
N SER A 287 -29.30 4.43 -11.30
CA SER A 287 -28.45 3.82 -12.33
C SER A 287 -28.42 2.29 -12.23
N THR A 288 -28.44 1.73 -11.02
CA THR A 288 -28.48 0.28 -10.80
C THR A 288 -29.83 -0.31 -11.24
N ALA A 289 -30.93 0.39 -10.95
CA ALA A 289 -32.27 0.01 -11.40
C ALA A 289 -32.39 0.03 -12.93
N ASP A 290 -31.86 1.07 -13.59
CA ASP A 290 -31.84 1.18 -15.05
C ASP A 290 -31.02 0.06 -15.69
N ALA A 291 -29.85 -0.26 -15.14
CA ALA A 291 -29.01 -1.37 -15.61
C ALA A 291 -29.70 -2.73 -15.43
N ALA A 292 -30.43 -2.93 -14.32
CA ALA A 292 -31.21 -4.13 -14.09
C ALA A 292 -32.39 -4.26 -15.06
N ALA A 293 -33.11 -3.14 -15.32
CA ALA A 293 -34.20 -3.09 -16.29
C ALA A 293 -33.70 -3.37 -17.71
N ALA A 294 -32.56 -2.79 -18.12
CA ALA A 294 -31.93 -3.06 -19.41
C ALA A 294 -31.52 -4.54 -19.57
N ARG A 295 -31.02 -5.18 -18.49
CA ARG A 295 -30.74 -6.63 -18.50
C ARG A 295 -31.99 -7.47 -18.61
N ALA A 296 -33.09 -7.08 -17.97
CA ALA A 296 -34.37 -7.79 -18.07
C ALA A 296 -35.02 -7.65 -19.46
N ALA A 297 -34.75 -6.53 -20.15
CA ALA A 297 -35.26 -6.26 -21.50
C ALA A 297 -34.47 -6.95 -22.62
N LEU A 298 -33.27 -7.49 -22.35
CA LEU A 298 -32.55 -8.31 -23.32
C LEU A 298 -33.35 -9.59 -23.56
N PRO A 299 -33.84 -9.85 -24.78
CA PRO A 299 -34.58 -11.07 -25.07
C PRO A 299 -33.67 -12.24 -24.73
N GLN A 300 -34.12 -13.12 -23.83
CA GLN A 300 -33.48 -14.41 -23.60
C GLN A 300 -33.44 -15.10 -24.96
N ALA A 301 -32.29 -15.08 -25.62
CA ALA A 301 -32.05 -15.84 -26.82
C ALA A 301 -32.38 -17.27 -26.45
N THR A 302 -33.52 -17.75 -26.95
CA THR A 302 -34.03 -19.09 -26.73
C THR A 302 -32.90 -20.04 -27.03
N ALA A 303 -32.38 -20.68 -25.99
CA ALA A 303 -31.38 -21.72 -26.11
C ALA A 303 -31.99 -22.82 -27.00
N SER A 304 -31.64 -22.81 -28.28
CA SER A 304 -31.95 -23.90 -29.17
C SER A 304 -31.31 -25.15 -28.57
N PRO A 305 -32.09 -26.21 -28.26
CA PRO A 305 -31.53 -27.43 -27.71
C PRO A 305 -30.57 -28.04 -28.73
N SER A 306 -29.28 -28.08 -28.42
CA SER A 306 -28.33 -28.90 -29.18
C SER A 306 -28.75 -30.37 -29.06
N PRO A 307 -28.85 -31.12 -30.17
CA PRO A 307 -29.17 -32.53 -30.13
C PRO A 307 -28.05 -33.31 -29.46
N THR A 308 -28.44 -34.06 -28.42
CA THR A 308 -27.64 -35.00 -27.65
C THR A 308 -27.04 -36.07 -28.56
N ALA A 309 -25.74 -36.00 -28.83
CA ALA A 309 -25.00 -37.13 -29.40
C ALA A 309 -24.67 -38.12 -28.27
N ALA A 310 -25.29 -39.30 -28.34
CA ALA A 310 -25.08 -40.41 -27.43
C ALA A 310 -23.65 -40.97 -27.57
N ALA A 311 -22.83 -40.82 -26.54
CA ALA A 311 -21.58 -41.56 -26.38
C ALA A 311 -21.74 -42.59 -25.24
N LYS A 312 -21.42 -43.84 -25.57
CA LYS A 312 -21.48 -45.03 -24.72
C LYS A 312 -20.57 -44.91 -23.49
N PRO A 313 -20.93 -45.49 -22.33
CA PRO A 313 -20.02 -45.67 -21.21
C PRO A 313 -19.23 -46.99 -21.36
N ASP A 314 -17.91 -46.90 -21.48
CA ASP A 314 -17.02 -48.03 -21.25
C ASP A 314 -16.79 -48.21 -19.74
N ALA A 315 -17.05 -49.42 -19.28
CA ALA A 315 -16.93 -49.86 -17.90
C ALA A 315 -15.45 -50.01 -17.50
N ILE A 316 -15.05 -49.34 -16.44
CA ILE A 316 -13.77 -49.54 -15.75
C ILE A 316 -13.99 -50.62 -14.68
N PRO A 317 -13.19 -51.70 -14.62
CA PRO A 317 -13.31 -52.70 -13.56
C PRO A 317 -12.69 -52.22 -12.23
N PRO A 318 -13.17 -52.74 -11.07
CA PRO A 318 -12.74 -52.30 -9.75
C PRO A 318 -11.34 -52.82 -9.41
N THR A 319 -10.46 -51.91 -8.99
CA THR A 319 -9.14 -52.26 -8.44
C THR A 319 -9.27 -52.61 -6.97
N VAL A 320 -8.82 -53.82 -6.65
CA VAL A 320 -8.78 -54.47 -5.34
C VAL A 320 -7.70 -53.83 -4.46
N ALA A 321 -8.05 -53.54 -3.22
CA ALA A 321 -7.11 -53.19 -2.16
C ALA A 321 -6.30 -54.41 -1.70
N PRO A 322 -5.05 -54.22 -1.26
CA PRO A 322 -4.52 -55.06 -0.21
C PRO A 322 -4.04 -54.24 0.99
N ALA A 323 -4.51 -54.65 2.17
CA ALA A 323 -3.85 -54.44 3.44
C ALA A 323 -2.63 -55.39 3.53
N GLY A 324 -1.54 -54.93 4.13
CA GLY A 324 -0.39 -55.80 4.42
C GLY A 324 0.80 -55.04 4.99
N ALA A 325 1.11 -55.32 6.25
CA ALA A 325 2.13 -54.72 7.09
C ALA A 325 3.57 -55.03 6.65
N GLY A 326 4.52 -54.20 7.11
CA GLY A 326 5.95 -54.52 7.12
C GLY A 326 6.88 -53.30 7.23
N ASP A 327 7.18 -52.88 8.46
CA ASP A 327 8.53 -52.41 8.85
C ASP A 327 9.49 -53.64 8.86
N PRO A 328 10.85 -53.52 8.80
CA PRO A 328 11.65 -52.40 9.31
C PRO A 328 12.89 -51.98 8.47
N ASP A 329 13.55 -50.93 8.94
CA ASP A 329 14.99 -50.64 8.87
C ASP A 329 15.70 -50.63 7.50
N THR A 330 15.93 -49.43 6.95
CA THR A 330 17.23 -49.16 6.31
C THR A 330 17.61 -47.68 6.39
N GLU A 331 18.63 -47.42 7.20
CA GLU A 331 19.40 -46.19 7.33
C GLU A 331 20.25 -45.92 6.06
N PRO A 332 20.18 -44.74 5.42
CA PRO A 332 21.21 -44.36 4.45
C PRO A 332 22.21 -43.37 5.07
N ALA A 333 23.45 -43.83 5.12
CA ALA A 333 24.64 -43.13 5.57
C ALA A 333 24.80 -41.72 4.97
N ALA A 334 25.01 -40.76 5.87
CA ALA A 334 25.41 -39.39 5.56
C ALA A 334 26.82 -39.36 4.91
N LYS A 335 26.89 -38.97 3.64
CA LYS A 335 28.16 -38.60 2.98
C LYS A 335 28.67 -37.28 3.55
N LYS A 336 29.67 -37.36 4.44
CA LYS A 336 30.51 -36.25 4.91
C LYS A 336 31.17 -35.54 3.71
N ARG A 337 30.69 -34.36 3.33
CA ARG A 337 31.44 -33.42 2.49
C ARG A 337 32.51 -32.74 3.35
N LYS A 338 33.79 -32.91 2.97
CA LYS A 338 34.92 -32.20 3.58
C LYS A 338 34.83 -30.70 3.26
N PRO A 339 35.10 -29.81 4.22
CA PRO A 339 35.17 -28.37 3.95
C PRO A 339 36.43 -28.05 3.14
N ARG A 340 36.25 -27.29 2.06
CA ARG A 340 37.33 -26.71 1.25
C ARG A 340 37.97 -25.55 2.04
N PRO A 341 39.30 -25.43 2.11
CA PRO A 341 39.95 -24.34 2.83
C PRO A 341 39.74 -23.01 2.10
N ILE A 342 39.21 -22.02 2.82
CA ILE A 342 39.10 -20.63 2.37
C ILE A 342 40.50 -20.00 2.41
N ARG A 343 41.00 -19.63 1.24
CA ARG A 343 42.27 -18.92 1.02
C ARG A 343 42.12 -17.49 1.54
N LYS A 344 42.80 -17.14 2.64
CA LYS A 344 42.91 -15.77 3.16
C LYS A 344 43.74 -14.93 2.19
N THR A 345 43.11 -14.00 1.47
CA THR A 345 43.81 -12.92 0.77
C THR A 345 43.97 -11.74 1.74
N LYS A 346 45.23 -11.37 2.01
CA LYS A 346 45.60 -10.13 2.70
C LYS A 346 45.29 -8.96 1.77
N GLY A 347 44.31 -8.13 2.14
CA GLY A 347 44.09 -6.82 1.53
C GLY A 347 45.12 -5.80 2.05
N PRO A 348 45.57 -4.85 1.22
CA PRO A 348 46.58 -3.87 1.59
C PRO A 348 46.00 -2.76 2.49
N LYS A 349 46.85 -2.28 3.41
CA LYS A 349 46.62 -1.12 4.29
C LYS A 349 46.34 0.16 3.46
N PRO A 350 45.31 0.96 3.79
CA PRO A 350 45.21 2.31 3.27
C PRO A 350 46.16 3.25 4.01
N LYS A 351 46.86 4.07 3.24
CA LYS A 351 47.74 5.17 3.66
C LYS A 351 46.86 6.43 3.81
N PRO A 352 47.01 7.26 4.86
CA PRO A 352 46.22 8.48 5.00
C PRO A 352 46.82 9.59 4.15
N GLU A 353 45.98 10.29 3.40
CA GLU A 353 46.32 11.58 2.78
C GLU A 353 45.49 12.72 3.42
N PRO A 354 46.06 13.93 3.50
CA PRO A 354 45.59 14.99 4.39
C PRO A 354 44.51 15.87 3.74
N ALA A 355 43.69 16.45 4.63
CA ALA A 355 42.67 17.43 4.32
C ALA A 355 43.25 18.72 3.71
N GLY A 356 42.59 19.20 2.65
CA GLY A 356 42.78 20.54 2.08
C GLY A 356 41.41 21.22 1.87
N PRO A 357 41.34 22.56 1.96
CA PRO A 357 40.12 23.27 2.34
C PRO A 357 39.17 23.57 1.17
N ALA A 358 37.90 23.74 1.55
CA ALA A 358 36.79 24.10 0.69
C ALA A 358 36.93 25.52 0.11
N THR A 359 36.69 25.64 -1.19
CA THR A 359 36.43 26.92 -1.88
C THR A 359 35.05 26.84 -2.52
N ALA A 360 34.19 27.78 -2.13
CA ALA A 360 32.87 28.02 -2.69
C ALA A 360 32.96 28.99 -3.88
N ALA A 361 32.20 28.72 -4.95
CA ALA A 361 31.61 29.68 -5.90
C ALA A 361 30.71 28.90 -6.91
N PRO A 362 29.94 29.55 -7.80
CA PRO A 362 28.56 29.96 -7.56
C PRO A 362 27.56 29.32 -8.54
N ALA A 363 26.29 29.61 -8.30
CA ALA A 363 25.14 29.22 -9.11
C ALA A 363 25.17 29.81 -10.54
N GLY A 364 24.65 29.04 -11.49
CA GLY A 364 24.09 29.54 -12.74
C GLY A 364 24.49 28.76 -13.99
N ALA A 365 23.62 27.89 -14.46
CA ALA A 365 23.35 27.68 -15.89
C ALA A 365 22.12 26.77 -16.04
N ALA A 366 21.05 27.31 -16.59
CA ALA A 366 19.92 26.54 -17.09
C ALA A 366 20.38 25.75 -18.31
N ALA A 367 20.23 24.43 -18.25
CA ALA A 367 20.38 23.55 -19.40
C ALA A 367 18.98 23.09 -19.83
N ASP A 368 18.62 23.59 -20.99
CA ASP A 368 17.63 23.06 -21.93
C ASP A 368 17.93 21.58 -22.18
N ASN A 369 17.02 20.69 -21.78
CA ASN A 369 17.05 19.27 -22.08
C ASN A 369 15.71 18.89 -22.71
N GLY A 370 15.67 18.89 -24.03
CA GLY A 370 14.74 18.06 -24.77
C GLY A 370 15.11 16.59 -24.55
N ASP A 371 14.16 15.81 -24.05
CA ASP A 371 14.25 14.37 -23.97
C ASP A 371 12.87 13.79 -24.31
N ASP A 372 12.77 13.24 -25.52
CA ASP A 372 11.73 12.30 -25.95
C ASP A 372 11.88 11.00 -25.16
N ALA A 373 11.43 10.99 -23.90
CA ALA A 373 11.22 9.76 -23.15
C ALA A 373 9.83 9.22 -23.51
N LEU A 374 9.78 8.10 -24.24
CA LEU A 374 8.55 7.32 -24.44
C LEU A 374 7.99 6.92 -23.05
N GLU A 375 7.03 7.69 -22.55
CA GLU A 375 6.18 7.30 -21.42
C GLU A 375 5.35 6.09 -21.85
N SER A 376 5.72 4.90 -21.39
CA SER A 376 4.85 3.74 -21.51
C SER A 376 3.71 3.87 -20.50
N TYR A 377 2.51 4.23 -20.97
CA TYR A 377 1.28 4.16 -20.18
C TYR A 377 1.13 2.74 -19.60
N GLY A 378 0.73 2.64 -18.33
CA GLY A 378 0.66 1.37 -17.61
C GLY A 378 -0.23 0.33 -18.31
N PRO A 379 0.00 -0.98 -18.09
CA PRO A 379 -0.78 -2.04 -18.74
C PRO A 379 -2.28 -1.89 -18.41
N GLY A 380 -3.10 -1.73 -19.46
CA GLY A 380 -4.56 -1.57 -19.35
C GLY A 380 -5.10 -0.19 -19.76
N PHE A 381 -4.23 0.77 -20.05
CA PHE A 381 -4.61 2.06 -20.64
C PHE A 381 -4.37 2.06 -22.16
N CYS A 382 -5.03 3.01 -22.83
CA CYS A 382 -4.87 3.32 -24.24
C CYS A 382 -3.38 3.41 -24.59
N SER A 383 -2.93 2.69 -25.62
CA SER A 383 -1.55 2.82 -26.10
C SER A 383 -1.34 4.18 -26.75
N LYS A 384 -0.08 4.61 -26.87
CA LYS A 384 0.24 5.85 -27.59
C LYS A 384 -0.27 5.81 -29.03
N GLU A 385 -0.13 4.67 -29.71
CA GLU A 385 -0.64 4.51 -31.08
C GLU A 385 -2.16 4.66 -31.16
N GLN A 386 -2.91 4.11 -30.17
CA GLN A 386 -4.36 4.26 -30.11
C GLN A 386 -4.77 5.71 -29.80
N ALA A 387 -4.02 6.40 -28.93
CA ALA A 387 -4.30 7.80 -28.60
C ALA A 387 -4.08 8.72 -29.81
N ASP A 388 -2.95 8.55 -30.51
CA ASP A 388 -2.62 9.28 -31.74
C ASP A 388 -3.69 9.01 -32.83
N GLN A 389 -4.07 7.74 -33.03
CA GLN A 389 -5.10 7.36 -34.00
C GLN A 389 -6.47 7.99 -33.68
N LEU A 390 -6.84 8.08 -32.40
CA LEU A 390 -8.10 8.68 -31.98
C LEU A 390 -8.14 10.20 -32.20
N ASP A 391 -7.00 10.89 -32.02
CA ASP A 391 -6.92 12.32 -32.32
C ASP A 391 -6.98 12.59 -33.83
N ASP A 392 -6.33 11.76 -34.67
CA ASP A 392 -6.43 11.84 -36.12
C ASP A 392 -7.88 11.60 -36.59
N LEU A 393 -8.52 10.54 -36.11
CA LEU A 393 -9.91 10.22 -36.43
C LEU A 393 -10.88 11.31 -35.96
N ARG A 394 -10.62 11.95 -34.82
CA ARG A 394 -11.40 13.10 -34.33
C ARG A 394 -11.37 14.24 -35.34
N VAL A 395 -10.18 14.56 -35.89
CA VAL A 395 -9.98 15.62 -36.88
C VAL A 395 -10.67 15.26 -38.19
N VAL A 396 -10.46 14.06 -38.73
CA VAL A 396 -11.08 13.58 -39.98
C VAL A 396 -12.60 13.62 -39.91
N CYS A 397 -13.19 13.21 -38.77
CA CYS A 397 -14.63 13.22 -38.56
C CYS A 397 -15.24 14.59 -38.24
N GLY A 398 -14.43 15.66 -38.23
CA GLY A 398 -14.85 17.02 -37.89
C GLY A 398 -15.47 17.13 -36.50
N MET A 399 -15.04 16.29 -35.54
CA MET A 399 -15.64 16.25 -34.21
C MET A 399 -15.10 17.40 -33.35
N GLY A 400 -15.93 18.42 -33.12
CA GLY A 400 -15.56 19.54 -32.26
C GLY A 400 -15.31 19.16 -30.80
N GLU A 401 -14.53 19.98 -30.09
CA GLU A 401 -14.01 19.67 -28.75
C GLU A 401 -15.09 19.36 -27.70
N ARG A 402 -16.26 20.03 -27.78
CA ARG A 402 -17.38 19.74 -26.87
C ARG A 402 -17.95 18.33 -27.08
N ALA A 403 -18.08 17.89 -28.33
CA ALA A 403 -18.54 16.54 -28.64
C ALA A 403 -17.48 15.51 -28.25
N TRP A 404 -16.20 15.84 -28.42
CA TRP A 404 -15.07 15.01 -28.00
C TRP A 404 -15.05 14.77 -26.49
N ARG A 405 -15.09 15.83 -25.69
CA ARG A 405 -15.17 15.72 -24.22
C ARG A 405 -16.40 14.95 -23.76
N SER A 406 -17.53 15.09 -24.46
CA SER A 406 -18.73 14.29 -24.17
C SER A 406 -18.53 12.81 -24.48
N ALA A 407 -17.83 12.46 -25.56
CA ALA A 407 -17.52 11.07 -25.92
C ALA A 407 -16.58 10.40 -24.91
N LEU A 408 -15.57 11.13 -24.40
CA LEU A 408 -14.66 10.67 -23.36
C LEU A 408 -15.38 10.53 -22.01
N SER A 409 -16.18 11.53 -21.62
CA SER A 409 -16.93 11.54 -20.36
C SER A 409 -17.93 10.36 -20.28
N LYS A 410 -18.57 9.98 -21.39
CA LYS A 410 -19.42 8.77 -21.45
C LYS A 410 -18.68 7.47 -21.12
N ARG A 411 -17.35 7.47 -21.26
CA ARG A 411 -16.45 6.34 -20.92
C ARG A 411 -15.75 6.54 -19.59
N LYS A 412 -16.13 7.57 -18.82
CA LYS A 412 -15.52 7.97 -17.55
C LYS A 412 -14.05 8.37 -17.69
N ALA A 413 -13.66 8.90 -18.85
CA ALA A 413 -12.33 9.44 -19.12
C ALA A 413 -12.41 10.96 -19.35
N ASN A 414 -11.42 11.70 -18.87
CA ASN A 414 -11.27 13.14 -19.10
C ASN A 414 -10.33 13.42 -20.29
N THR A 415 -9.36 12.54 -20.52
CA THR A 415 -8.42 12.58 -21.64
C THR A 415 -8.40 11.23 -22.37
N VAL A 416 -7.69 11.15 -23.51
CA VAL A 416 -7.64 9.94 -24.34
C VAL A 416 -6.79 8.85 -23.68
N GLU A 417 -5.75 9.26 -22.96
CA GLU A 417 -4.81 8.41 -22.22
C GLU A 417 -5.47 7.71 -21.02
N GLU A 418 -6.57 8.26 -20.51
CA GLU A 418 -7.36 7.66 -19.44
C GLU A 418 -8.30 6.54 -19.93
N LEU A 419 -8.47 6.37 -21.24
CA LEU A 419 -9.27 5.27 -21.80
C LEU A 419 -8.59 3.93 -21.55
N THR A 420 -9.38 2.87 -21.34
CA THR A 420 -8.85 1.50 -21.44
C THR A 420 -8.61 1.13 -22.90
N THR A 421 -7.77 0.12 -23.14
CA THR A 421 -7.52 -0.40 -24.49
C THR A 421 -8.84 -0.78 -25.21
N GLU A 422 -9.77 -1.46 -24.52
CA GLU A 422 -11.04 -1.85 -25.12
C GLU A 422 -11.94 -0.64 -25.43
N GLN A 423 -11.90 0.39 -24.58
CA GLN A 423 -12.66 1.62 -24.80
C GLN A 423 -12.14 2.43 -25.98
N ALA A 424 -10.81 2.45 -26.16
CA ALA A 424 -10.15 3.08 -27.29
C ALA A 424 -10.52 2.35 -28.60
N ASP A 425 -10.41 1.02 -28.64
CA ASP A 425 -10.76 0.21 -29.82
C ASP A 425 -12.24 0.37 -30.22
N GLU A 426 -13.16 0.41 -29.24
CA GLU A 426 -14.58 0.65 -29.51
C GLU A 426 -14.82 2.05 -30.09
N LEU A 427 -14.05 3.06 -29.66
CA LEU A 427 -14.17 4.42 -30.15
C LEU A 427 -13.61 4.55 -31.57
N ILE A 428 -12.47 3.91 -31.85
CA ILE A 428 -11.84 3.81 -33.18
C ILE A 428 -12.84 3.18 -34.17
N ALA A 429 -13.40 2.01 -33.86
CA ALA A 429 -14.35 1.32 -34.73
C ALA A 429 -15.60 2.16 -35.07
N LYS A 430 -16.08 2.99 -34.12
CA LYS A 430 -17.21 3.90 -34.36
C LYS A 430 -16.85 5.07 -35.27
N PHE A 431 -15.62 5.55 -35.22
CA PHE A 431 -15.15 6.58 -36.15
C PHE A 431 -15.00 6.02 -37.56
N ASP A 432 -14.43 4.82 -37.69
CA ASP A 432 -14.30 4.14 -38.99
C ASP A 432 -15.67 3.92 -39.65
N GLU A 433 -16.65 3.39 -38.89
CA GLU A 433 -18.03 3.23 -39.38
C GLU A 433 -18.65 4.56 -39.82
N LYS A 434 -18.35 5.65 -39.11
CA LYS A 434 -18.84 6.98 -39.47
C LYS A 434 -18.20 7.50 -40.75
N ILE A 435 -16.89 7.31 -40.93
CA ILE A 435 -16.15 7.68 -42.15
C ILE A 435 -16.72 6.94 -43.36
N GLU A 436 -16.91 5.62 -43.24
CA GLU A 436 -17.50 4.80 -44.30
C GLU A 436 -18.89 5.29 -44.70
N ARG A 437 -19.77 5.58 -43.72
CA ARG A 437 -21.13 6.08 -43.98
C ARG A 437 -21.14 7.46 -44.64
N GLN A 438 -20.16 8.30 -44.35
CA GLN A 438 -20.06 9.65 -44.91
C GLN A 438 -19.40 9.68 -46.28
N GLY A 439 -18.87 8.55 -46.77
CA GLY A 439 -18.16 8.47 -48.05
C GLY A 439 -16.92 9.36 -48.09
N ILE A 440 -16.33 9.66 -46.93
CA ILE A 440 -15.10 10.43 -46.81
C ILE A 440 -13.98 9.49 -47.24
N GLN A 441 -13.58 9.55 -48.51
CA GLN A 441 -12.38 8.86 -48.98
C GLN A 441 -11.17 9.59 -48.39
N GLY A 442 -10.39 8.90 -47.55
CA GLY A 442 -9.11 9.42 -47.07
C GLY A 442 -8.18 9.60 -48.26
N GLU A 443 -7.74 10.83 -48.51
CA GLU A 443 -6.68 11.16 -49.48
C GLU A 443 -5.30 10.73 -48.99
#